data_AF-A0A7S3NAA4-F1
#
_entry.id   AF-A0A7S3NAA4-F1
#
_cell.length_a   1.000
_cell.length_b   1.000
_cell.length_c   1.000
_cell.angle_alpha   90.00
_cell.angle_beta   90.00
_cell.angle_gamma   90.00
#
_symmetry.space_group_name_H-M   'P 1'
#
loop_
_entity.id
_entity.type
_entity.pdbx_description
1 polymer ?
#
loop_
_entity_poly.entity_id
_entity_poly.type
_entity_poly.pdbx_seq_one_letter_code
_entity_poly.pdbx_strand_id
1 'polypeptide(L)'
;DARDPMGSRSLEIEQEVLNKNKTLVLVLNKTDLIPADNAAEWVKLLKNDLEIIYKIMEKNGVEGHVVCFTQNSKEDSLANLLNLLKKFCKGIVNGKKKKISIKFGIIGFPNVGKKSIIKSIKELKPTDDEVSSKTAVREVLLTKRITLLDLAGTFVSKEASDSVILRGKLDVESLFNPLPFAENLISKLNDKDLIRFYRIAAFETPKDFLANLAKKAGKLLKGGSPDLSTAAKILILDWNAGKIPYHSPAVIEYESGEEEEEEKEEEESMEDE
;
A
#
# COMPACT_ATOMS: atom_id res chain seq x y z
N ASP A 1 0.48 -0.73 0.22
CA ASP A 1 1.92 -0.44 -0.02
C ASP A 1 2.43 0.14 1.29
N ALA A 2 3.49 -0.44 1.87
CA ALA A 2 3.94 -0.07 3.21
C ALA A 2 4.42 1.39 3.31
N ARG A 3 4.78 2.00 2.18
CA ARG A 3 5.19 3.41 2.13
C ARG A 3 4.04 4.40 2.38
N ASP A 4 2.81 3.99 2.09
CA ASP A 4 1.60 4.80 2.33
C ASP A 4 0.37 3.86 2.46
N PRO A 5 0.19 3.21 3.62
CA PRO A 5 -0.87 2.22 3.81
C PRO A 5 -2.26 2.83 3.66
N MET A 6 -2.54 3.95 4.34
CA MET A 6 -3.85 4.62 4.30
C MET A 6 -4.21 5.06 2.89
N GLY A 7 -3.26 5.65 2.17
CA GLY A 7 -3.47 5.98 0.79
C GLY A 7 -3.72 4.76 -0.08
N SER A 8 -2.99 3.67 0.14
CA SER A 8 -3.18 2.43 -0.62
C SER A 8 -4.39 1.58 -0.22
N ARG A 9 -5.25 2.05 0.70
CA ARG A 9 -6.53 1.42 1.06
C ARG A 9 -7.68 1.98 0.23
N SER A 10 -8.72 1.16 0.06
CA SER A 10 -9.97 1.59 -0.56
C SER A 10 -11.10 1.23 0.38
N LEU A 11 -11.50 2.22 1.19
CA LEU A 11 -12.53 2.05 2.23
C LEU A 11 -13.87 1.61 1.62
N GLU A 12 -14.23 2.12 0.45
CA GLU A 12 -15.45 1.73 -0.29
C GLU A 12 -15.51 0.21 -0.52
N ILE A 13 -14.40 -0.39 -0.98
CA ILE A 13 -14.34 -1.84 -1.28
C ILE A 13 -14.34 -2.64 0.02
N GLU A 14 -13.61 -2.18 1.03
CA GLU A 14 -13.59 -2.82 2.34
C GLU A 14 -15.00 -2.88 2.93
N GLN A 15 -15.75 -1.78 2.87
CA GLN A 15 -17.16 -1.72 3.28
C GLN A 15 -18.03 -2.68 2.45
N GLU A 16 -17.86 -2.74 1.13
CA GLU A 16 -18.65 -3.65 0.28
C GLU A 16 -18.38 -5.14 0.59
N VAL A 17 -17.11 -5.50 0.82
CA VAL A 17 -16.70 -6.86 1.23
C VAL A 17 -17.33 -7.22 2.57
N LEU A 18 -17.29 -6.28 3.51
CA LEU A 18 -17.82 -6.47 4.85
C LEU A 18 -19.35 -6.56 4.85
N ASN A 19 -20.06 -5.73 4.07
CA ASN A 19 -21.52 -5.77 3.90
C ASN A 19 -21.98 -7.10 3.29
N LYS A 20 -21.15 -7.73 2.45
CA LYS A 20 -21.38 -9.07 1.90
C LYS A 20 -21.02 -10.20 2.87
N ASN A 21 -20.75 -9.90 4.14
CA ASN A 21 -20.36 -10.86 5.18
C ASN A 21 -19.15 -11.71 4.82
N LYS A 22 -18.22 -11.16 4.03
CA LYS A 22 -16.94 -11.81 3.72
C LYS A 22 -15.88 -11.39 4.72
N THR A 23 -14.92 -12.28 4.97
CA THR A 23 -13.74 -11.97 5.79
C THR A 23 -12.75 -11.15 4.98
N LEU A 24 -12.32 -10.03 5.55
CA LEU A 24 -11.26 -9.17 5.05
C LEU A 24 -9.94 -9.50 5.76
N VAL A 25 -8.86 -9.61 4.99
CA VAL A 25 -7.48 -9.76 5.48
C VAL A 25 -6.66 -8.64 4.84
N LEU A 26 -6.03 -7.80 5.65
CA LEU A 26 -5.13 -6.76 5.15
C LEU A 26 -3.73 -7.32 4.98
N VAL A 27 -3.07 -6.92 3.89
CA VAL A 27 -1.73 -7.40 3.55
C VAL A 27 -0.82 -6.20 3.34
N LEU A 28 0.12 -6.01 4.26
CA LEU A 28 1.13 -4.97 4.19
C LEU A 28 2.35 -5.50 3.40
N ASN A 29 2.52 -4.98 2.20
CA ASN A 29 3.57 -5.39 1.25
C ASN A 29 4.54 -4.25 0.97
N LYS A 30 5.75 -4.58 0.48
CA LYS A 30 6.88 -3.66 0.27
C LYS A 30 7.43 -3.03 1.56
N THR A 31 7.39 -3.76 2.67
CA THR A 31 7.96 -3.27 3.94
C THR A 31 9.47 -3.07 3.84
N ASP A 32 10.09 -3.66 2.82
CA ASP A 32 11.50 -3.48 2.53
C ASP A 32 11.89 -2.06 2.15
N LEU A 33 10.92 -1.21 1.81
CA LEU A 33 11.12 0.19 1.44
C LEU A 33 10.99 1.15 2.63
N ILE A 34 10.69 0.65 3.82
CA ILE A 34 10.45 1.47 5.02
C ILE A 34 11.25 0.96 6.24
N PRO A 35 11.50 1.80 7.26
CA PRO A 35 12.11 1.34 8.51
C PRO A 35 11.28 0.25 9.20
N ALA A 36 11.94 -0.67 9.91
CA ALA A 36 11.29 -1.78 10.59
C ALA A 36 10.33 -1.33 11.70
N ASP A 37 10.69 -0.27 12.43
CA ASP A 37 9.87 0.30 13.51
C ASP A 37 8.56 0.88 12.95
N ASN A 38 8.66 1.68 11.89
CA ASN A 38 7.49 2.21 11.19
C ASN A 38 6.59 1.09 10.63
N ALA A 39 7.17 -0.01 10.12
CA ALA A 39 6.39 -1.17 9.67
C ALA A 39 5.62 -1.83 10.82
N ALA A 40 6.23 -1.95 12.01
CA ALA A 40 5.60 -2.52 13.19
C ALA A 40 4.45 -1.65 13.71
N GLU A 41 4.63 -0.33 13.73
CA GLU A 41 3.60 0.63 14.11
C GLU A 41 2.39 0.57 13.17
N TRP A 42 2.62 0.54 11.85
CA TRP A 42 1.55 0.38 10.87
C TRP A 42 0.77 -0.94 11.06
N VAL A 43 1.45 -2.04 11.39
CA VAL A 43 0.77 -3.31 11.67
C VAL A 43 -0.13 -3.23 12.89
N LYS A 44 0.33 -2.55 13.96
CA LYS A 44 -0.46 -2.33 15.18
C LYS A 44 -1.72 -1.50 14.88
N LEU A 45 -1.56 -0.38 14.18
CA LEU A 45 -2.68 0.49 13.78
C LEU A 45 -3.71 -0.25 12.93
N LEU A 46 -3.27 -0.89 11.85
CA LEU A 46 -4.17 -1.61 10.94
C LEU A 46 -4.91 -2.77 11.62
N LYS A 47 -4.28 -3.40 12.62
CA LYS A 47 -4.91 -4.47 13.39
C LYS A 47 -6.02 -3.91 14.27
N ASN A 48 -5.75 -2.83 15.00
CA ASN A 48 -6.74 -2.14 15.82
C ASN A 48 -7.93 -1.66 14.99
N ASP A 49 -7.68 -1.05 13.83
CA ASP A 49 -8.72 -0.61 12.89
C ASP A 49 -9.67 -1.75 12.51
N LEU A 50 -9.11 -2.90 12.10
CA LEU A 50 -9.92 -4.06 11.71
C LEU A 50 -10.73 -4.60 12.89
N GLU A 51 -10.13 -4.71 14.07
CA GLU A 51 -10.82 -5.19 15.27
C GLU A 51 -12.00 -4.28 15.64
N ILE A 52 -11.82 -2.95 15.57
CA ILE A 52 -12.89 -1.97 15.77
C ILE A 52 -14.01 -2.17 14.74
N ILE A 53 -13.66 -2.29 13.45
CA ILE A 53 -14.64 -2.50 12.38
C ILE A 53 -15.45 -3.80 12.60
N TYR A 54 -14.77 -4.91 12.92
CA TYR A 54 -15.46 -6.18 13.17
C TYR A 54 -16.36 -6.13 14.42
N LYS A 55 -15.95 -5.40 15.46
CA LYS A 55 -16.76 -5.16 16.66
C LYS A 55 -18.01 -4.35 16.35
N ILE A 56 -17.89 -3.27 15.57
CA ILE A 56 -19.02 -2.44 15.13
C ILE A 56 -20.02 -3.25 14.30
N MET A 57 -19.54 -4.20 13.49
CA MET A 57 -20.40 -5.05 12.67
C MET A 57 -20.94 -6.30 13.39
N GLU A 58 -20.75 -6.41 14.71
CA GLU A 58 -21.22 -7.51 15.57
C GLU A 58 -20.82 -8.91 15.07
N LYS A 59 -19.70 -9.01 14.33
CA LYS A 59 -19.19 -10.27 13.77
C LYS A 59 -18.42 -11.05 14.84
N ASN A 60 -19.17 -11.66 15.76
CA ASN A 60 -18.60 -12.49 16.82
C ASN A 60 -17.77 -13.66 16.24
N GLY A 61 -16.51 -13.76 16.66
CA GLY A 61 -15.58 -14.83 16.27
C GLY A 61 -14.77 -14.59 14.98
N VAL A 62 -14.88 -13.42 14.35
CA VAL A 62 -14.02 -13.02 13.23
C VAL A 62 -12.95 -12.05 13.73
N GLU A 63 -11.69 -12.49 13.75
CA GLU A 63 -10.56 -11.64 14.12
C GLU A 63 -10.07 -10.80 12.94
N GLY A 64 -9.65 -9.57 13.23
CA GLY A 64 -8.93 -8.73 12.28
C GLY A 64 -7.55 -9.30 11.99
N HIS A 65 -7.31 -9.76 10.76
CA HIS A 65 -6.01 -10.29 10.37
C HIS A 65 -5.25 -9.31 9.48
N VAL A 66 -4.07 -8.91 9.94
CA VAL A 66 -3.07 -8.16 9.17
C VAL A 66 -1.86 -9.05 8.95
N VAL A 67 -1.46 -9.23 7.70
CA VAL A 67 -0.25 -9.98 7.32
C VAL A 67 0.79 -8.99 6.82
N CYS A 68 1.95 -8.98 7.49
CA CYS A 68 3.08 -8.13 7.14
C CYS A 68 4.18 -8.98 6.48
N PHE A 69 4.63 -8.58 5.28
CA PHE A 69 5.76 -9.21 4.61
C PHE A 69 7.05 -8.53 5.05
N THR A 70 7.76 -9.06 6.05
CA THR A 70 9.01 -8.48 6.59
C THR A 70 10.24 -8.94 5.82
N GLN A 71 11.33 -8.15 5.84
CA GLN A 71 12.59 -8.46 5.15
C GLN A 71 13.30 -9.70 5.71
N ASN A 72 13.34 -9.87 7.04
CA ASN A 72 14.12 -10.93 7.70
C ASN A 72 13.49 -12.32 7.58
N SER A 73 12.27 -12.41 7.02
CA SER A 73 11.52 -13.65 6.99
C SER A 73 10.43 -13.64 5.91
N LYS A 74 10.76 -13.28 4.65
CA LYS A 74 9.79 -13.35 3.54
C LYS A 74 9.11 -14.73 3.47
N GLU A 75 9.88 -15.79 3.70
CA GLU A 75 9.38 -17.16 3.79
C GLU A 75 8.44 -17.38 4.98
N ASP A 76 8.76 -16.87 6.17
CA ASP A 76 7.87 -17.01 7.34
C ASP A 76 6.60 -16.18 7.20
N SER A 77 6.67 -14.98 6.62
CA SER A 77 5.50 -14.16 6.32
C SER A 77 4.58 -14.83 5.29
N LEU A 78 5.16 -15.43 4.24
CA LEU A 78 4.41 -16.23 3.27
C LEU A 78 3.84 -17.51 3.91
N ALA A 79 4.59 -18.17 4.78
CA ALA A 79 4.14 -19.33 5.54
C ALA A 79 2.99 -18.96 6.49
N ASN A 80 3.06 -17.80 7.14
CA ASN A 80 2.00 -17.24 7.98
C ASN A 80 0.74 -16.98 7.17
N LEU A 81 0.86 -16.35 6.00
CA LEU A 81 -0.26 -16.19 5.07
C LEU A 81 -0.85 -17.54 4.68
N LEU A 82 -0.04 -18.50 4.25
CA LEU A 82 -0.49 -19.84 3.88
C LEU A 82 -1.15 -20.58 5.05
N ASN A 83 -0.64 -20.42 6.26
CA ASN A 83 -1.20 -21.01 7.47
C ASN A 83 -2.55 -20.36 7.82
N LEU A 84 -2.67 -19.05 7.66
CA LEU A 84 -3.93 -18.31 7.81
C LEU A 84 -4.96 -18.78 6.77
N LEU A 85 -4.60 -18.86 5.49
CA LEU A 85 -5.48 -19.38 4.42
C LEU A 85 -5.93 -20.82 4.73
N LYS A 86 -5.02 -21.68 5.19
CA LYS A 86 -5.36 -23.05 5.63
C LYS A 86 -6.27 -23.07 6.85
N LYS A 87 -6.14 -22.12 7.80
CA LYS A 87 -7.05 -22.00 8.96
C LYS A 87 -8.47 -21.73 8.48
N PHE A 88 -8.66 -20.81 7.54
CA PHE A 88 -9.98 -20.56 6.93
C PHE A 88 -10.55 -21.80 6.23
N CYS A 89 -9.72 -22.63 5.60
CA CYS A 89 -10.18 -23.89 5.00
C CYS A 89 -10.57 -24.96 6.02
N LYS A 90 -10.13 -24.84 7.29
CA LYS A 90 -10.50 -25.74 8.39
C LYS A 90 -11.81 -25.25 9.03
N GLY A 91 -12.88 -25.24 8.25
CA GLY A 91 -14.21 -24.96 8.75
C GLY A 91 -14.84 -26.16 9.49
N ILE A 92 -15.78 -25.85 10.38
CA ILE A 92 -16.73 -26.82 10.91
C ILE A 92 -17.97 -26.74 10.01
N VAL A 93 -18.31 -27.83 9.33
CA VAL A 93 -19.57 -27.93 8.57
C VAL A 93 -20.38 -29.03 9.22
N ASN A 94 -21.57 -28.69 9.73
CA ASN A 94 -22.47 -29.61 10.43
C ASN A 94 -21.80 -30.36 11.59
N GLY A 95 -21.09 -29.64 12.46
CA GLY A 95 -20.43 -30.21 13.66
C GLY A 95 -19.24 -31.14 13.38
N LYS A 96 -18.85 -31.35 12.10
CA LYS A 96 -17.68 -32.15 11.72
C LYS A 96 -16.62 -31.26 11.05
N LYS A 97 -15.34 -31.49 11.39
CA LYS A 97 -14.20 -30.84 10.73
C LYS A 97 -14.14 -31.31 9.26
N LYS A 98 -14.79 -30.60 8.36
CA LYS A 98 -14.73 -30.83 6.91
C LYS A 98 -13.87 -29.77 6.26
N LYS A 99 -12.97 -30.20 5.38
CA LYS A 99 -12.09 -29.31 4.64
C LYS A 99 -12.86 -28.76 3.43
N ILE A 100 -13.21 -27.47 3.49
CA ILE A 100 -14.00 -26.77 2.47
C ILE A 100 -13.06 -26.24 1.37
N SER A 101 -13.55 -26.16 0.13
CA SER A 101 -12.86 -25.44 -0.95
C SER A 101 -13.23 -23.96 -0.87
N ILE A 102 -12.24 -23.08 -0.76
CA ILE A 102 -12.43 -21.62 -0.58
C ILE A 102 -11.68 -20.88 -1.68
N LYS A 103 -12.35 -19.86 -2.25
CA LYS A 103 -11.75 -18.91 -3.17
C LYS A 103 -11.38 -17.63 -2.42
N PHE A 104 -10.15 -17.14 -2.59
CA PHE A 104 -9.68 -15.88 -2.02
C PHE A 104 -9.47 -14.86 -3.13
N GLY A 105 -10.12 -13.70 -3.03
CA GLY A 105 -9.89 -12.59 -3.95
C GLY A 105 -8.76 -11.70 -3.46
N ILE A 106 -7.79 -11.41 -4.33
CA ILE A 106 -6.74 -10.44 -4.05
C ILE A 106 -7.14 -9.11 -4.67
N ILE A 107 -7.36 -8.11 -3.82
CA ILE A 107 -7.79 -6.75 -4.20
C ILE A 107 -6.71 -5.73 -3.82
N GLY A 108 -6.72 -4.59 -4.49
CA GLY A 108 -5.82 -3.47 -4.20
C GLY A 108 -5.41 -2.68 -5.43
N PHE A 109 -4.77 -1.52 -5.22
CA PHE A 109 -4.29 -0.66 -6.29
C PHE A 109 -3.26 -1.34 -7.22
N PRO A 110 -3.07 -0.83 -8.45
CA PRO A 110 -1.95 -1.21 -9.30
C PRO A 110 -0.60 -1.08 -8.58
N ASN A 111 0.41 -1.84 -9.03
CA ASN A 111 1.80 -1.78 -8.54
C ASN A 111 2.04 -1.98 -7.02
N VAL A 112 1.03 -2.28 -6.20
CA VAL A 112 1.21 -2.64 -4.77
C VAL A 112 1.84 -4.02 -4.55
N GLY A 113 2.05 -4.79 -5.63
CA GLY A 113 2.71 -6.09 -5.61
C GLY A 113 1.79 -7.31 -5.56
N LYS A 114 0.51 -7.18 -5.94
CA LYS A 114 -0.45 -8.31 -6.02
C LYS A 114 0.10 -9.52 -6.79
N LYS A 115 0.59 -9.29 -8.02
CA LYS A 115 1.20 -10.33 -8.87
C LYS A 115 2.46 -10.93 -8.24
N SER A 116 3.26 -10.12 -7.55
CA SER A 116 4.45 -10.60 -6.85
C SER A 116 4.09 -11.55 -5.71
N ILE A 117 3.05 -11.23 -4.91
CA ILE A 117 2.56 -12.10 -3.84
C ILE A 117 2.09 -13.44 -4.43
N ILE A 118 1.30 -13.41 -5.51
CA ILE A 118 0.83 -14.63 -6.19
C ILE A 118 2.02 -15.46 -6.66
N LYS A 119 3.02 -14.82 -7.29
CA LYS A 119 4.22 -15.49 -7.78
C LYS A 119 5.00 -16.14 -6.63
N SER A 120 5.23 -15.43 -5.53
CA SER A 120 5.94 -15.95 -4.37
C SER A 120 5.19 -17.12 -3.70
N ILE A 121 3.86 -17.07 -3.66
CA ILE A 121 3.06 -18.21 -3.15
C ILE A 121 3.18 -19.42 -4.09
N LYS A 122 3.21 -19.21 -5.40
CA LYS A 122 3.42 -20.28 -6.40
C LYS A 122 4.82 -20.89 -6.34
N GLU A 123 5.84 -20.07 -6.16
CA GLU A 123 7.23 -20.55 -6.02
C GLU A 123 7.36 -21.48 -4.79
N LEU A 124 6.67 -21.15 -3.68
CA LEU A 124 6.61 -22.02 -2.50
C LEU A 124 5.77 -23.29 -2.68
N LYS A 125 4.77 -23.25 -3.56
CA LYS A 125 3.89 -24.38 -3.88
C LYS A 125 3.61 -24.42 -5.37
N PRO A 126 4.49 -25.07 -6.16
CA PRO A 126 4.27 -25.21 -7.59
C PRO A 126 2.99 -26.03 -7.83
N THR A 127 2.10 -25.46 -8.61
CA THR A 127 0.86 -26.08 -9.08
C THR A 127 0.72 -25.80 -10.58
N ASP A 128 0.35 -26.83 -11.33
CA ASP A 128 0.37 -26.80 -12.80
C ASP A 128 -0.82 -26.06 -13.44
N ASP A 129 -1.80 -25.63 -12.65
CA ASP A 129 -3.08 -25.14 -13.17
C ASP A 129 -3.19 -23.61 -13.10
N GLU A 130 -2.81 -22.93 -14.19
CA GLU A 130 -3.31 -21.60 -14.51
C GLU A 130 -4.46 -21.69 -15.51
N VAL A 131 -5.67 -21.47 -15.03
CA VAL A 131 -6.83 -21.32 -15.90
C VAL A 131 -7.11 -19.83 -16.05
N SER A 132 -6.62 -19.24 -17.15
CA SER A 132 -7.08 -17.91 -17.57
C SER A 132 -8.50 -18.05 -18.10
N SER A 133 -9.48 -17.59 -17.32
CA SER A 133 -10.86 -17.45 -17.83
C SER A 133 -10.92 -16.33 -18.88
N LYS A 134 -11.90 -16.36 -19.79
CA LYS A 134 -12.13 -15.29 -20.78
C LYS A 134 -12.64 -13.98 -20.15
N THR A 135 -12.94 -13.99 -18.85
CA THR A 135 -13.25 -12.81 -18.03
C THR A 135 -11.98 -12.18 -17.47
N ALA A 136 -11.99 -10.89 -17.12
CA ALA A 136 -10.85 -10.12 -16.60
C ALA A 136 -10.28 -10.60 -15.23
N VAL A 137 -10.59 -11.84 -14.84
CA VAL A 137 -10.24 -12.49 -13.58
C VAL A 137 -9.40 -13.72 -13.90
N ARG A 138 -8.17 -13.75 -13.37
CA ARG A 138 -7.28 -14.92 -13.48
C ARG A 138 -7.44 -15.78 -12.24
N GLU A 139 -7.80 -17.05 -12.43
CA GLU A 139 -7.85 -18.01 -11.33
C GLU A 139 -6.49 -18.73 -11.21
N VAL A 140 -5.95 -18.76 -9.99
CA VAL A 140 -4.69 -19.41 -9.66
C VAL A 140 -4.95 -20.48 -8.61
N LEU A 141 -4.84 -21.75 -9.00
CA LEU A 141 -5.01 -22.86 -8.06
C LEU A 141 -3.75 -22.99 -7.19
N LEU A 142 -3.88 -22.92 -5.86
CA LEU A 142 -2.76 -23.15 -4.93
C LEU A 142 -2.75 -24.57 -4.36
N THR A 143 -3.93 -25.10 -4.11
CA THR A 143 -4.15 -26.49 -3.70
C THR A 143 -5.53 -26.90 -4.20
N LYS A 144 -5.87 -28.19 -4.19
CA LYS A 144 -7.23 -28.69 -4.53
C LYS A 144 -8.39 -28.00 -3.79
N ARG A 145 -8.11 -27.22 -2.74
CA ARG A 145 -9.10 -26.54 -1.89
C ARG A 145 -8.91 -25.02 -1.77
N ILE A 146 -7.84 -24.48 -2.35
CA ILE A 146 -7.53 -23.05 -2.24
C ILE A 146 -7.28 -22.54 -3.65
N THR A 147 -8.14 -21.63 -4.08
CA THR A 147 -8.01 -20.91 -5.34
C THR A 147 -7.86 -19.42 -5.05
N LEU A 148 -6.84 -18.79 -5.62
CA LEU A 148 -6.69 -17.34 -5.62
C LEU A 148 -7.36 -16.76 -6.86
N LEU A 149 -8.07 -15.65 -6.70
CA LEU A 149 -8.62 -14.86 -7.79
C LEU A 149 -7.81 -13.57 -7.89
N ASP A 150 -7.08 -13.42 -8.99
CA ASP A 150 -6.39 -12.19 -9.36
C ASP A 150 -7.33 -11.35 -10.23
N LEU A 151 -7.88 -10.30 -9.63
CA LEU A 151 -8.66 -9.29 -10.35
C LEU A 151 -7.66 -8.29 -10.93
N ALA A 152 -7.58 -8.22 -12.27
CA ALA A 152 -6.80 -7.20 -12.94
C ALA A 152 -7.19 -5.83 -12.35
N GLY A 153 -6.22 -5.03 -11.92
CA GLY A 153 -6.39 -3.86 -11.05
C GLY A 153 -7.15 -2.68 -11.67
N THR A 154 -8.38 -2.89 -12.12
CA THR A 154 -9.29 -1.88 -12.65
C THR A 154 -9.99 -1.18 -11.49
N PHE A 155 -9.24 -0.62 -10.54
CA PHE A 155 -9.81 0.21 -9.50
C PHE A 155 -9.51 1.67 -9.86
N VAL A 156 -10.56 2.45 -10.09
CA VAL A 156 -10.56 3.92 -10.02
C VAL A 156 -11.47 4.17 -8.82
N SER A 157 -10.96 4.59 -7.67
CA SER A 157 -11.88 5.29 -6.76
C SER A 157 -12.18 6.62 -7.42
N LYS A 158 -13.43 7.07 -7.35
CA LYS A 158 -13.89 8.29 -8.04
C LYS A 158 -13.20 9.57 -7.52
N GLU A 159 -12.42 9.47 -6.44
CA GLU A 159 -12.04 10.59 -5.58
C GLU A 159 -10.53 10.87 -5.52
N ALA A 160 -9.71 10.28 -6.38
CA ALA A 160 -8.29 10.62 -6.35
C ALA A 160 -7.64 10.65 -7.74
N SER A 161 -7.79 11.77 -8.45
CA SER A 161 -7.07 12.03 -9.69
C SER A 161 -5.55 11.92 -9.53
N ASP A 162 -5.02 12.35 -8.37
CA ASP A 162 -3.58 12.54 -8.21
C ASP A 162 -2.88 11.35 -7.55
N SER A 163 -3.53 10.71 -6.58
CA SER A 163 -2.93 9.58 -5.86
C SER A 163 -3.08 8.24 -6.61
N VAL A 164 -4.08 8.10 -7.49
CA VAL A 164 -4.28 6.90 -8.32
C VAL A 164 -3.19 6.76 -9.40
N ILE A 165 -2.66 7.89 -9.88
CA ILE A 165 -1.62 7.91 -10.92
C ILE A 165 -0.24 7.69 -10.32
N LEU A 166 0.04 8.31 -9.16
CA LEU A 166 1.22 7.97 -8.37
C LEU A 166 1.24 6.47 -8.05
N ARG A 167 0.09 5.85 -7.77
CA ARG A 167 0.00 4.41 -7.44
C ARG A 167 -0.06 3.48 -8.66
N GLY A 168 0.40 3.94 -9.84
CA GLY A 168 0.88 3.06 -10.91
C GLY A 168 -0.19 2.44 -11.82
N LYS A 169 -1.36 3.09 -11.97
CA LYS A 169 -2.38 2.62 -12.92
C LYS A 169 -2.04 2.88 -14.38
N LEU A 170 -1.24 3.91 -14.66
CA LEU A 170 -0.90 4.31 -16.01
C LEU A 170 0.50 3.83 -16.35
N ASP A 171 0.66 3.30 -17.56
CA ASP A 171 1.98 3.14 -18.15
C ASP A 171 2.63 4.52 -18.19
N VAL A 172 3.70 4.70 -17.40
CA VAL A 172 4.36 5.99 -17.20
C VAL A 172 4.83 6.56 -18.53
N GLU A 173 5.14 5.68 -19.50
CA GLU A 173 5.52 6.07 -20.86
C GLU A 173 4.35 6.67 -21.64
N SER A 174 3.13 6.18 -21.42
CA SER A 174 1.89 6.65 -22.07
C SER A 174 1.26 7.90 -21.44
N LEU A 175 1.81 8.39 -20.31
CA LEU A 175 1.27 9.57 -19.63
C LEU A 175 1.33 10.82 -20.51
N PHE A 176 0.17 11.39 -20.80
CA PHE A 176 0.04 12.61 -21.60
C PHE A 176 0.63 13.84 -20.89
N ASN A 177 0.45 13.95 -19.57
CA ASN A 177 1.02 15.04 -18.77
C ASN A 177 1.59 14.52 -17.43
N PRO A 178 2.89 14.20 -17.35
CA PRO A 178 3.50 13.68 -16.13
C PRO A 178 3.86 14.76 -15.10
N LEU A 179 3.83 16.05 -15.47
CA LEU A 179 4.35 17.15 -14.62
C LEU A 179 3.59 17.28 -13.29
N PRO A 180 2.25 17.42 -13.24
CA PRO A 180 1.53 17.61 -11.98
C PRO A 180 1.79 16.48 -10.97
N PHE A 181 1.96 15.26 -11.47
CA PHE A 181 2.28 14.09 -10.64
C PHE A 181 3.67 14.17 -10.06
N ALA A 182 4.66 14.54 -10.88
CA ALA A 182 6.02 14.74 -10.39
C ALA A 182 6.08 15.88 -9.38
N GLU A 183 5.36 16.98 -9.60
CA GLU A 183 5.31 18.11 -8.66
C GLU A 183 4.70 17.70 -7.31
N ASN A 184 3.58 16.97 -7.30
CA ASN A 184 2.96 16.43 -6.09
C ASN A 184 3.85 15.38 -5.39
N LEU A 185 4.61 14.61 -6.17
CA LEU A 185 5.56 13.65 -5.61
C LEU A 185 6.74 14.37 -4.94
N ILE A 186 7.31 15.38 -5.58
CA ILE A 186 8.43 16.16 -5.03
C ILE A 186 8.02 16.83 -3.73
N SER A 187 6.79 17.39 -3.64
CA SER A 187 6.32 18.04 -2.42
C SER A 187 6.14 17.11 -1.21
N LYS A 188 6.07 15.79 -1.43
CA LYS A 188 6.01 14.77 -0.36
C LYS A 188 7.37 14.20 0.01
N LEU A 189 8.37 14.41 -0.82
CA LEU A 189 9.71 13.85 -0.65
C LEU A 189 10.60 14.85 0.08
N ASN A 190 11.65 14.34 0.71
CA ASN A 190 12.67 15.19 1.32
C ASN A 190 13.64 15.70 0.24
N ASP A 191 13.71 17.02 0.09
CA ASP A 191 14.59 17.68 -0.88
C ASP A 191 16.06 17.28 -0.73
N LYS A 192 16.53 17.11 0.52
CA LYS A 192 17.93 16.70 0.79
C LYS A 192 18.22 15.31 0.24
N ASP A 193 17.26 14.39 0.37
CA ASP A 193 17.40 13.02 -0.13
C ASP A 193 17.36 13.00 -1.65
N LEU A 194 16.49 13.80 -2.27
CA LEU A 194 16.43 13.97 -3.72
C LEU A 194 17.72 14.54 -4.31
N ILE A 195 18.25 15.62 -3.72
CA ILE A 195 19.51 16.25 -4.11
C ILE A 195 20.66 15.22 -4.06
N ARG A 196 20.76 14.48 -2.95
CA ARG A 196 21.80 13.47 -2.74
C ARG A 196 21.67 12.29 -3.70
N PHE A 197 20.46 11.80 -3.90
CA PHE A 197 20.18 10.65 -4.75
C PHE A 197 20.49 10.95 -6.22
N TYR A 198 19.97 12.07 -6.74
CA TYR A 198 20.17 12.45 -8.14
C TYR A 198 21.48 13.18 -8.42
N ARG A 199 22.22 13.59 -7.38
CA ARG A 199 23.48 14.35 -7.48
C ARG A 199 23.32 15.60 -8.35
N ILE A 200 22.29 16.37 -8.01
CA ILE A 200 21.90 17.64 -8.64
C ILE A 200 22.17 18.81 -7.69
N ALA A 201 22.05 20.04 -8.20
CA ALA A 201 22.11 21.24 -7.36
C ALA A 201 20.84 21.38 -6.51
N ALA A 202 20.93 22.19 -5.45
CA ALA A 202 19.77 22.63 -4.70
C ALA A 202 18.73 23.30 -5.62
N PHE A 203 17.47 23.16 -5.27
CA PHE A 203 16.33 23.66 -6.01
C PHE A 203 15.32 24.27 -5.03
N GLU A 204 14.52 25.22 -5.51
CA GLU A 204 13.47 25.85 -4.70
C GLU A 204 12.09 25.38 -5.16
N THR A 205 11.91 25.18 -6.47
CA THR A 205 10.65 24.71 -7.02
C THR A 205 10.76 23.29 -7.57
N PRO A 206 9.65 22.52 -7.60
CA PRO A 206 9.60 21.24 -8.29
C PRO A 206 10.02 21.31 -9.77
N LYS A 207 9.76 22.43 -10.44
CA LYS A 207 10.19 22.65 -11.83
C LYS A 207 11.71 22.80 -11.94
N ASP A 208 12.35 23.47 -10.99
CA ASP A 208 13.81 23.59 -10.94
C ASP A 208 14.47 22.23 -10.70
N PHE A 209 13.90 21.43 -9.80
CA PHE A 209 14.31 20.04 -9.61
C PHE A 209 14.25 19.26 -10.93
N LEU A 210 13.11 19.30 -11.63
CA LEU A 210 12.93 18.58 -12.89
C LEU A 210 13.88 19.10 -13.99
N ALA A 211 14.16 20.40 -14.03
CA ALA A 211 15.12 20.99 -14.96
C ALA A 211 16.54 20.50 -14.67
N ASN A 212 16.94 20.45 -13.41
CA ASN A 212 18.25 19.95 -12.99
C ASN A 212 18.38 18.44 -13.26
N LEU A 213 17.32 17.67 -13.01
CA LEU A 213 17.25 16.24 -13.32
C LEU A 213 17.35 15.98 -14.83
N ALA A 214 16.62 16.74 -15.65
CA ALA A 214 16.66 16.67 -17.10
C ALA A 214 18.08 16.94 -17.64
N LYS A 215 18.74 18.00 -17.16
CA LYS A 215 20.13 18.32 -17.51
C LYS A 215 21.08 17.18 -17.11
N LYS A 216 20.94 16.65 -15.90
CA LYS A 216 21.77 15.54 -15.38
C LYS A 216 21.61 14.27 -16.20
N ALA A 217 20.38 13.95 -16.62
CA ALA A 217 20.04 12.78 -17.41
C ALA A 217 20.31 12.96 -18.92
N GLY A 218 20.80 14.13 -19.36
CA GLY A 218 21.01 14.46 -20.77
C GLY A 218 19.72 14.54 -21.58
N LYS A 219 18.58 14.80 -20.93
CA LYS A 219 17.25 14.89 -21.55
C LYS A 219 16.96 16.36 -21.88
N LEU A 220 17.40 16.79 -23.04
CA LEU A 220 17.21 18.14 -23.56
C LEU A 220 16.32 18.10 -24.81
N LEU A 221 15.47 19.11 -24.96
CA LEU A 221 14.71 19.35 -26.17
C LEU A 221 15.61 19.93 -27.27
N LYS A 222 15.09 19.99 -28.49
CA LYS A 222 15.72 20.74 -29.58
C LYS A 222 15.90 22.20 -29.14
N GLY A 223 17.12 22.72 -29.22
CA GLY A 223 17.48 24.05 -28.73
C GLY A 223 18.13 24.07 -27.34
N GLY A 224 18.34 22.90 -26.71
CA GLY A 224 19.13 22.78 -25.47
C GLY A 224 18.35 23.07 -24.18
N SER A 225 17.05 23.37 -24.26
CA SER A 225 16.20 23.53 -23.09
C SER A 225 15.90 22.18 -22.40
N PRO A 226 15.85 22.10 -21.07
CA PRO A 226 15.57 20.84 -20.36
C PRO A 226 14.19 20.26 -20.68
N ASP A 227 14.12 18.94 -20.89
CA ASP A 227 12.84 18.23 -21.07
C ASP A 227 12.25 17.80 -19.72
N LEU A 228 11.36 18.64 -19.19
CA LEU A 228 10.69 18.41 -17.91
C LEU A 228 9.75 17.18 -17.94
N SER A 229 9.16 16.87 -19.09
CA SER A 229 8.22 15.74 -19.22
C SER A 229 8.97 14.42 -19.09
N THR A 230 10.10 14.28 -19.78
CA THR A 230 10.95 13.10 -19.66
C THR A 230 11.56 12.98 -18.26
N ALA A 231 11.99 14.09 -17.64
CA ALA A 231 12.48 14.07 -16.26
C ALA A 231 11.40 13.64 -15.25
N ALA A 232 10.16 14.11 -15.42
CA ALA A 232 9.02 13.71 -14.59
C ALA A 232 8.76 12.19 -14.69
N LYS A 233 8.83 11.62 -15.90
CA LYS A 233 8.71 10.16 -16.10
C LYS A 233 9.83 9.39 -15.39
N ILE A 234 11.08 9.85 -15.49
CA ILE A 234 12.23 9.25 -14.79
C ILE A 234 11.98 9.21 -13.28
N LEU A 235 11.58 10.35 -12.69
CA LEU A 235 11.27 10.45 -11.27
C LEU A 235 10.18 9.44 -10.85
N ILE A 236 9.07 9.39 -11.60
CA ILE A 236 7.95 8.50 -11.31
C ILE A 236 8.36 7.03 -11.42
N LEU A 237 9.19 6.67 -12.41
CA LEU A 237 9.72 5.30 -12.58
C LEU A 237 10.64 4.91 -11.41
N ASP A 238 11.55 5.80 -11.01
CA ASP A 238 12.46 5.56 -9.88
C ASP A 238 11.71 5.41 -8.56
N TRP A 239 10.67 6.23 -8.34
CA TRP A 239 9.78 6.08 -7.19
C TRP A 239 8.99 4.77 -7.23
N ASN A 240 8.46 4.37 -8.39
CA ASN A 240 7.74 3.09 -8.54
C ASN A 240 8.65 1.88 -8.30
N ALA A 241 9.91 1.98 -8.70
CA ALA A 241 10.95 0.99 -8.46
C ALA A 241 11.43 0.95 -7.00
N GLY A 242 10.99 1.88 -6.15
CA GLY A 242 11.38 1.97 -4.75
C GLY A 242 12.81 2.46 -4.53
N LYS A 243 13.42 3.13 -5.51
CA LYS A 243 14.79 3.66 -5.37
C LYS A 243 14.85 4.91 -4.50
N ILE A 244 13.76 5.68 -4.48
CA ILE A 244 13.63 6.89 -3.68
C ILE A 244 13.01 6.50 -2.34
N PRO A 245 13.72 6.70 -1.21
CA PRO A 245 13.19 6.39 0.11
C PRO A 245 12.02 7.32 0.42
N TYR A 246 10.89 6.73 0.82
CA TYR A 246 9.71 7.46 1.24
C TYR A 246 8.83 6.55 2.09
N HIS A 247 8.32 7.08 3.20
CA HIS A 247 7.32 6.43 4.02
C HIS A 247 6.45 7.48 4.71
N SER A 248 5.15 7.21 4.80
CA SER A 248 4.25 7.94 5.68
C SER A 248 4.49 7.49 7.12
N PRO A 249 4.54 8.43 8.08
CA PRO A 249 4.56 8.10 9.49
C PRO A 249 3.29 7.34 9.87
N ALA A 250 3.42 6.32 10.72
CA ALA A 250 2.29 5.68 11.38
C ALA A 250 1.75 6.61 12.46
N VAL A 251 1.04 7.66 12.05
CA VAL A 251 0.56 8.71 12.95
C VAL A 251 -0.40 8.10 13.97
N ILE A 252 -0.01 8.08 15.26
CA ILE A 252 -0.94 8.15 16.39
C ILE A 252 -0.93 9.61 16.82
N GLU A 253 -1.55 10.48 16.04
CA GLU A 253 -1.96 11.78 16.56
C GLU A 253 -3.24 11.47 17.32
N TYR A 254 -3.07 11.04 18.58
CA TYR A 254 -3.94 11.65 19.55
C TYR A 254 -3.53 13.12 19.51
N GLU A 255 -4.37 13.97 18.94
CA GLU A 255 -4.55 15.30 19.52
C GLU A 255 -4.93 15.03 20.98
N SER A 256 -3.93 14.76 21.83
CA SER A 256 -4.05 14.96 23.26
C SER A 256 -4.27 16.46 23.36
N GLY A 257 -5.54 16.81 23.60
CA GLY A 257 -5.99 18.18 23.61
C GLY A 257 -5.01 19.05 24.37
N GLU A 258 -4.75 20.22 23.80
CA GLU A 258 -4.20 21.39 24.48
C GLU A 258 -5.12 21.85 25.65
N GLU A 259 -6.07 21.03 26.10
CA GLU A 259 -7.01 21.31 27.21
C GLU A 259 -6.42 20.98 28.60
N GLU A 260 -5.34 20.18 28.72
CA GLU A 260 -4.73 19.88 30.03
C GLU A 260 -3.69 20.92 30.52
N GLU A 261 -3.27 21.87 29.68
CA GLU A 261 -2.42 22.99 30.10
C GLU A 261 -3.25 24.23 30.51
N GLU A 262 -4.43 24.46 29.94
CA GLU A 262 -5.33 25.55 30.38
C GLU A 262 -5.98 25.26 31.74
N GLU A 263 -6.36 24.01 32.06
CA GLU A 263 -6.94 23.69 33.38
C GLU A 263 -5.90 23.79 34.53
N LYS A 264 -4.61 23.63 34.25
CA LYS A 264 -3.56 23.78 35.27
C LYS A 264 -3.18 25.25 35.53
N GLU A 265 -3.24 26.09 34.51
CA GLU A 265 -3.03 27.53 34.68
C GLU A 265 -4.23 28.21 35.38
N GLU A 266 -5.46 27.72 35.17
CA GLU A 266 -6.63 28.21 35.91
C GLU A 266 -6.64 27.76 37.38
N GLU A 267 -6.25 26.51 37.70
CA GLU A 267 -6.15 26.06 39.11
C GLU A 267 -5.02 26.76 39.89
N GLU A 268 -3.85 27.03 39.29
CA GLU A 268 -2.80 27.82 39.96
C GLU A 268 -3.19 29.29 40.17
N SER A 269 -4.08 29.84 39.34
CA SER A 269 -4.56 31.23 39.49
C SER A 269 -5.64 31.41 40.57
N MET A 270 -6.31 30.33 40.99
CA MET A 270 -7.36 30.37 42.03
C MET A 270 -6.85 30.04 43.44
N GLU A 271 -5.62 29.57 43.59
CA GLU A 271 -4.99 29.35 44.91
C GLU A 271 -4.26 30.59 45.45
N ASP A 272 -4.07 31.63 44.63
CA ASP A 272 -3.37 32.88 44.97
C ASP A 272 -4.30 34.13 45.15
N GLU A 273 -5.63 33.96 45.18
CA GLU A 273 -6.62 34.99 45.62
C GLU A 273 -7.32 34.63 46.94
#